data_AF-A0A6V7KQU8-F1
#
_entry.id   AF-A0A6V7KQU8-F1
#
_cell.length_a   1.000
_cell.length_b   1.000
_cell.length_c   1.000
_cell.angle_alpha   90.00
_cell.angle_beta   90.00
_cell.angle_gamma   90.00
#
_symmetry.space_group_name_H-M   'P 1'
#
loop_
_entity.id
_entity.type
_entity.pdbx_description
1 polymer ?
#
loop_
_entity_poly.entity_id
_entity_poly.type
_entity_poly.pdbx_seq_one_letter_code
_entity_poly.pdbx_strand_id
1 'polypeptide(L)' 'IGDNVKLLVDRPDGIYCFREKKDRVYYVSEKILNLASTVAPDNLMSFGTCFGKFTKSGKFRLHITALNYLAPYAQ' A
#
# COMPACT_ATOMS: atom_id res chain seq x y z
N ILE A 1 5.72 -12.60 -5.90
CA ILE A 1 4.33 -12.09 -6.02
C ILE A 1 3.82 -12.19 -7.45
N GLY A 2 4.66 -12.15 -8.50
CA GLY A 2 4.27 -12.58 -9.85
C GLY A 2 2.95 -11.97 -10.33
N ASP A 3 2.12 -12.76 -10.99
CA ASP A 3 0.80 -12.33 -11.49
C ASP A 3 -0.24 -12.13 -10.38
N ASN A 4 0.01 -12.63 -9.16
CA ASN A 4 -0.90 -12.55 -8.02
C ASN A 4 -1.02 -11.14 -7.42
N VAL A 5 -0.21 -10.16 -7.87
CA VAL A 5 -0.35 -8.76 -7.45
C VAL A 5 -1.74 -8.22 -7.79
N LYS A 6 -2.35 -8.68 -8.89
CA LYS A 6 -3.71 -8.25 -9.28
C LYS A 6 -4.76 -8.60 -8.22
N LEU A 7 -4.59 -9.73 -7.52
CA LEU A 7 -5.49 -10.17 -6.45
C LEU A 7 -5.43 -9.24 -5.22
N LEU A 8 -4.35 -8.46 -5.07
CA LEU A 8 -4.28 -7.45 -4.02
C LEU A 8 -5.09 -6.20 -4.36
N VAL A 9 -5.24 -5.89 -5.64
CA VAL A 9 -5.95 -4.69 -6.13
C VAL A 9 -7.44 -4.99 -6.29
N ASP A 10 -7.73 -6.09 -6.98
CA ASP A 10 -9.08 -6.53 -7.31
C ASP A 10 -9.57 -7.57 -6.31
N ARG A 11 -10.02 -7.08 -5.15
CA ARG A 11 -10.60 -7.95 -4.13
C ARG A 11 -12.13 -7.90 -4.19
N PRO A 12 -12.82 -9.01 -3.86
CA PRO A 12 -14.29 -9.03 -3.82
C PRO A 12 -14.87 -8.08 -2.76
N ASP A 13 -14.10 -7.67 -1.74
CA ASP A 13 -14.52 -6.70 -0.72
C ASP A 13 -14.37 -5.22 -1.15
N GLY A 14 -13.73 -4.95 -2.29
CA GLY A 14 -13.59 -3.61 -2.86
C GLY A 14 -12.26 -3.39 -3.56
N ILE A 15 -12.12 -2.21 -4.16
CA ILE A 15 -10.92 -1.80 -4.88
C ILE A 15 -9.88 -1.25 -3.90
N TYR A 16 -8.70 -1.84 -3.92
CA TYR A 16 -7.54 -1.37 -3.17
C TYR A 16 -6.46 -0.84 -4.10
N CYS A 17 -5.72 0.16 -3.65
CA CYS A 17 -4.68 0.81 -4.42
C CYS A 17 -3.40 0.99 -3.60
N PHE A 18 -2.28 1.12 -4.32
CA PHE A 18 -1.00 1.50 -3.74
C PHE A 18 -0.77 2.99 -3.94
N ARG A 19 -0.39 3.70 -2.87
CA ARG A 19 -0.05 5.13 -2.92
C ARG A 19 1.24 5.40 -2.19
N GLU A 20 2.09 6.19 -2.83
CA GLU A 20 3.37 6.62 -2.28
C GLU A 20 3.22 7.97 -1.57
N LYS A 21 3.86 8.09 -0.41
CA LYS A 21 3.99 9.33 0.35
C LYS A 21 5.32 9.34 1.13
N LYS A 22 6.19 10.30 0.84
CA LYS A 22 7.51 10.47 1.48
C LYS A 22 8.34 9.18 1.40
N ASP A 23 8.46 8.63 0.19
CA ASP A 23 9.12 7.37 -0.17
C ASP A 23 8.47 6.11 0.40
N ARG A 24 7.39 6.21 1.18
CA ARG A 24 6.68 5.06 1.74
C ARG A 24 5.48 4.70 0.90
N VAL A 25 5.35 3.43 0.54
CA VAL A 25 4.21 2.92 -0.21
C VAL A 25 3.20 2.34 0.77
N TYR A 26 1.96 2.79 0.66
CA TYR A 26 0.83 2.36 1.46
C TYR A 26 -0.17 1.61 0.59
N TYR A 27 -0.75 0.55 1.16
CA TYR A 27 -1.86 -0.22 0.62
C TYR A 27 -3.14 0.18 1.34
N VAL A 28 -4.14 0.64 0.59
CA VAL A 28 -5.35 1.25 1.15
C VAL A 28 -6.53 1.05 0.20
N SER A 29 -7.76 1.00 0.74
CA SER A 29 -8.97 1.00 -0.10
C SER A 29 -9.21 2.39 -0.71
N GLU A 30 -9.78 2.44 -1.91
CA GLU A 30 -10.08 3.73 -2.58
C GLU A 30 -11.01 4.63 -1.75
N LYS A 31 -11.93 4.02 -0.99
CA LYS A 31 -12.83 4.76 -0.08
C LYS A 31 -12.05 5.55 0.98
N ILE A 32 -11.06 4.90 1.61
CA ILE A 32 -10.20 5.56 2.61
C ILE A 32 -9.28 6.56 1.92
N LEU A 33 -8.79 6.27 0.72
CA LEU A 33 -7.95 7.20 -0.03
C LEU A 33 -8.70 8.51 -0.32
N ASN A 34 -9.96 8.44 -0.75
CA ASN A 34 -10.78 9.63 -0.99
C ASN A 34 -10.94 10.47 0.29
N LEU A 35 -11.15 9.83 1.44
CA LEU A 35 -11.21 10.52 2.73
C LEU A 35 -9.85 11.12 3.12
N ALA A 36 -8.76 10.38 2.94
CA ALA A 36 -7.41 10.83 3.25
C ALA A 36 -7.00 12.03 2.37
N SER A 37 -7.52 12.14 1.15
CA SER A 37 -7.28 13.28 0.26
C SER A 37 -7.83 14.61 0.78
N THR A 38 -8.79 14.57 1.71
CA THR A 38 -9.35 15.78 2.35
C THR A 38 -8.45 16.36 3.45
N VAL A 39 -7.46 15.59 3.92
CA VAL A 39 -6.53 16.00 4.96
C VAL A 39 -5.22 16.47 4.34
N ALA A 40 -4.70 17.61 4.81
CA ALA A 40 -3.42 18.13 4.33
C ALA A 40 -2.28 17.09 4.47
N PRO A 41 -1.39 16.94 3.47
CA PRO A 41 -0.32 15.94 3.50
C PRO A 41 0.60 16.01 4.72
N ASP A 42 0.81 17.20 5.29
CA ASP A 42 1.64 17.38 6.48
C ASP A 42 0.98 16.89 7.77
N ASN A 43 -0.35 16.93 7.82
CA ASN A 43 -1.14 16.45 8.95
C ASN A 43 -1.44 14.94 8.85
N LEU A 44 -1.27 14.33 7.68
CA LEU A 44 -1.54 12.92 7.44
C LEU A 44 -0.29 12.06 7.69
N MET A 45 -0.13 11.48 8.88
CA MET A 45 1.06 10.68 9.20
C MET A 45 1.17 9.36 8.41
N SER A 46 0.05 8.63 8.31
CA SER A 46 -0.05 7.37 7.57
C SER A 46 -1.51 7.09 7.21
N PHE A 47 -1.74 6.36 6.13
CA PHE A 47 -3.06 5.90 5.74
C PHE A 47 -2.97 4.46 5.23
N GLY A 48 -3.82 3.56 5.71
CA GLY A 48 -3.75 2.14 5.40
C GLY A 48 -2.48 1.45 5.94
N THR A 49 -2.03 0.39 5.24
CA THR A 49 -0.88 -0.42 5.65
C THR A 49 0.36 -0.05 4.85
N CYS A 50 1.46 0.29 5.52
CA CYS A 50 2.75 0.50 4.87
C CYS A 50 3.29 -0.83 4.29
N PHE A 51 3.49 -0.91 2.98
CA PHE A 51 4.05 -2.10 2.33
C PHE A 51 5.57 -2.07 2.26
N GLY A 52 6.16 -0.87 2.29
CA GLY A 52 7.58 -0.71 2.18
C GLY A 52 7.95 0.73 1.87
N LYS A 53 9.23 0.93 1.55
CA LYS A 53 9.73 2.23 1.13
C LYS A 53 10.74 2.13 0.00
N PHE A 54 10.80 3.17 -0.81
CA PHE A 54 11.92 3.37 -1.72
C PHE A 54 13.15 3.79 -0.92
N THR A 55 14.29 3.20 -1.28
CA THR A 55 15.60 3.57 -0.75
C THR A 55 16.20 4.67 -1.62
N LYS A 56 17.24 5.35 -1.14
CA LYS A 56 17.95 6.39 -1.91
C LYS A 56 18.51 5.89 -3.25
N SER A 57 18.73 4.57 -3.38
CA SER A 57 19.17 3.93 -4.63
C SER A 57 18.01 3.50 -5.54
N GLY A 58 16.77 3.91 -5.26
CA GLY A 58 15.57 3.59 -6.04
C GLY A 58 15.03 2.18 -5.83
N LYS A 59 15.68 1.34 -5.02
CA LYS A 59 15.19 -0.02 -4.73
C LYS A 59 14.03 0.04 -3.75
N PHE A 60 12.97 -0.72 -4.01
CA PHE A 60 11.86 -0.89 -3.10
C PHE A 60 12.21 -1.90 -2.01
N ARG A 61 12.21 -1.46 -0.74
CA ARG A 61 12.42 -2.30 0.43
C ARG A 61 11.07 -2.61 1.08
N LEU A 62 10.67 -3.87 0.99
CA LEU A 62 9.45 -4.38 1.62
C LEU A 62 9.56 -4.29 3.16
N HIS A 63 8.47 -3.94 3.82
CA HIS A 63 8.34 -3.94 5.28
C HIS A 63 7.54 -5.16 5.76
N ILE A 64 7.79 -5.60 7.00
CA ILE A 64 7.11 -6.75 7.62
C ILE A 64 5.58 -6.59 7.68
N THR A 65 5.10 -5.36 7.72
CA THR A 65 3.66 -5.02 7.70
C THR A 65 2.95 -5.49 6.43
N ALA A 66 3.67 -5.74 5.32
CA ALA A 66 3.11 -6.31 4.10
C ALA A 66 2.85 -7.83 4.22
N LEU A 67 3.45 -8.52 5.18
CA LEU A 67 3.44 -9.99 5.26
C LEU A 67 2.01 -10.55 5.32
N ASN A 68 1.13 -9.95 6.12
CA ASN A 68 -0.25 -10.42 6.26
C ASN A 68 -1.04 -10.38 4.95
N TYR A 69 -0.70 -9.45 4.06
CA TYR A 69 -1.36 -9.30 2.76
C TYR A 69 -0.72 -10.18 1.70
N LEU A 70 0.58 -10.45 1.80
CA LEU A 70 1.33 -11.23 0.82
C LEU A 70 1.33 -12.73 1.10
N ALA A 71 1.27 -13.13 2.37
CA ALA A 71 1.36 -14.53 2.79
C ALA A 71 0.32 -15.45 2.10
N PRO A 72 -0.96 -15.04 1.91
CA PRO A 72 -1.94 -15.88 1.22
C PRO A 72 -1.64 -16.11 -0.27
N TYR A 73 -0.84 -15.24 -0.89
CA TYR A 73 -0.59 -15.22 -2.33
C TYR A 73 0.86 -15.58 -2.70
N ALA A 74 1.67 -15.97 -1.72
CA ALA A 74 3.09 -16.30 -1.87
C ALA A 74 3.34 -17.78 -2.20
N GLN A 75 2.35 -18.46 -2.82
CA GLN A 75 2.54 -19.80 -3.38
C GLN A 75 3.62 -19.81 -4.47
#